data_AF-A0A9D1PCC4-F1
#
_entry.id   AF-A0A9D1PCC4-F1
#
_cell.length_a   1.000
_cell.length_b   1.000
_cell.length_c   1.000
_cell.angle_alpha   90.00
_cell.angle_beta   90.00
_cell.angle_gamma   90.00
#
_symmetry.space_group_name_H-M   'P 1'
#
loop_
_entity.id
_entity.type
_entity.pdbx_description
1 polymer ?
#
loop_
_entity_poly.entity_id
_entity_poly.type
_entity_poly.pdbx_seq_one_letter_code
_entity_poly.pdbx_strand_id
1 'polypeptide(L)'
;MKCRKEIRLTYGELEELQRQAAEMGVTESQYLRILITNRPRDYPGIRQELQRLNNEINHIGVNINQITHNHNSRLYSEEDKHRLYVLMKNLKDLTQQLVAKL
;
A
#
# COMPACT_ATOMS: atom_id res chain seq x y z
N MET A 1 -21.19 13.72 -22.83
CA MET A 1 -22.63 14.05 -22.70
C MET A 1 -23.19 13.40 -21.45
N LYS A 2 -24.19 14.01 -20.80
CA LYS A 2 -24.95 13.38 -19.70
C LYS A 2 -26.33 13.00 -20.23
N CYS A 3 -26.81 11.80 -19.91
CA CYS A 3 -28.15 11.32 -20.25
C CYS A 3 -28.91 10.92 -18.98
N ARG A 4 -30.23 11.09 -18.97
CA ARG A 4 -31.13 10.67 -17.88
C ARG A 4 -31.92 9.46 -18.36
N LYS A 5 -31.95 8.40 -17.55
CA LYS A 5 -32.75 7.20 -17.79
C LYS A 5 -33.70 7.00 -16.62
N GLU A 6 -34.98 6.84 -16.91
CA GLU A 6 -35.98 6.41 -15.94
C GLU A 6 -36.17 4.89 -16.02
N ILE A 7 -36.33 4.26 -14.86
CA ILE A 7 -36.47 2.82 -14.68
C ILE A 7 -37.71 2.60 -13.81
N ARG A 8 -38.57 1.65 -14.20
CA ARG A 8 -39.70 1.22 -13.38
C ARG A 8 -39.26 0.03 -12.54
N LEU A 9 -39.52 0.09 -11.24
CA LEU A 9 -39.21 -0.95 -10.27
C LEU A 9 -40.47 -1.26 -9.48
N THR A 10 -40.61 -2.51 -9.08
CA THR A 10 -41.52 -2.91 -8.01
C THR A 10 -41.00 -2.39 -6.67
N TYR A 11 -41.86 -2.38 -5.65
CA TYR A 11 -41.46 -1.98 -4.31
C TYR A 11 -40.30 -2.82 -3.75
N GLY A 12 -40.34 -4.15 -3.94
CA GLY A 12 -39.28 -5.04 -3.47
C GLY A 12 -37.95 -4.83 -4.19
N GLU A 13 -37.98 -4.55 -5.50
CA GLU A 13 -36.76 -4.22 -6.26
C GLU A 13 -36.15 -2.88 -5.83
N LEU A 14 -36.99 -1.89 -5.51
CA LEU A 14 -36.52 -0.59 -4.99
C LEU A 14 -35.89 -0.73 -3.60
N GLU A 15 -36.53 -1.49 -2.70
CA GLU A 15 -36.01 -1.76 -1.36
C GLU A 15 -34.66 -2.48 -1.42
N GLU A 16 -34.54 -3.49 -2.27
CA GLU A 16 -33.28 -4.21 -2.47
C GLU A 16 -32.19 -3.31 -3.07
N LEU A 17 -32.53 -2.46 -4.04
CA LEU A 17 -31.60 -1.47 -4.60
C LEU A 17 -31.07 -0.52 -3.52
N GLN A 18 -31.95 -0.04 -2.64
CA GLN A 18 -31.61 0.84 -1.54
C GLN A 18 -30.71 0.14 -0.52
N ARG A 19 -31.05 -1.10 -0.15
CA ARG A 19 -30.26 -1.92 0.77
C ARG A 19 -28.85 -2.14 0.25
N GLN A 20 -28.71 -2.60 -0.99
CA GLN A 20 -27.40 -2.89 -1.60
C GLN A 20 -26.54 -1.63 -1.77
N ALA A 21 -27.16 -0.51 -2.17
CA ALA A 21 -26.46 0.76 -2.27
C ALA A 21 -25.95 1.24 -0.90
N ALA A 22 -26.78 1.11 0.15
CA ALA A 22 -26.43 1.46 1.52
C ALA A 22 -25.31 0.56 2.08
N GLU A 23 -25.38 -0.76 1.88
CA GLU A 23 -24.33 -1.72 2.28
C GLU A 23 -22.97 -1.38 1.65
N MET A 24 -22.97 -0.89 0.40
CA MET A 24 -21.77 -0.44 -0.30
C MET A 24 -21.38 1.01 0.01
N GLY A 25 -22.19 1.75 0.76
CA GLY A 25 -21.94 3.15 1.13
C GLY A 25 -22.00 4.13 -0.06
N VAL A 26 -22.79 3.82 -1.08
CA VAL A 26 -22.94 4.65 -2.30
C VAL A 26 -24.41 5.01 -2.55
N THR A 27 -24.67 6.00 -3.41
CA THR A 27 -26.05 6.32 -3.81
C THR A 27 -26.62 5.27 -4.77
N GLU A 28 -27.94 5.11 -4.81
CA GLU A 28 -28.62 4.17 -5.74
C GLU A 28 -28.16 4.37 -7.20
N SER A 29 -28.08 5.64 -7.64
CA SER A 29 -27.61 5.99 -8.98
C SER A 29 -26.15 5.61 -9.21
N GLN A 30 -25.30 5.69 -8.19
CA GLN A 30 -23.90 5.27 -8.28
C GLN A 30 -23.78 3.75 -8.30
N TYR A 31 -24.56 3.06 -7.49
CA TYR A 31 -24.66 1.60 -7.49
C TYR A 31 -25.09 1.05 -8.86
N LEU A 32 -26.14 1.61 -9.47
CA LEU A 32 -26.56 1.24 -10.82
C LEU A 32 -25.46 1.46 -11.87
N ARG A 33 -24.71 2.57 -11.77
CA ARG A 33 -23.57 2.81 -12.66
C ARG A 33 -22.48 1.75 -12.48
N ILE A 34 -22.17 1.37 -11.24
CA ILE A 34 -21.20 0.32 -10.92
C ILE A 34 -21.62 -1.01 -11.55
N LEU A 35 -22.91 -1.37 -11.44
CA LEU A 35 -23.44 -2.60 -12.06
C LEU A 35 -23.37 -2.57 -13.59
N ILE A 36 -23.63 -1.43 -14.22
CA ILE A 36 -23.57 -1.27 -15.68
C ILE A 36 -22.13 -1.35 -16.18
N THR A 37 -21.20 -0.66 -15.53
CA THR A 37 -19.80 -0.63 -15.98
C THR A 37 -19.06 -1.91 -15.61
N ASN A 38 -19.44 -2.55 -14.52
CA ASN A 38 -18.81 -3.73 -13.92
C ASN A 38 -17.28 -3.64 -13.87
N ARG A 39 -16.75 -2.43 -13.67
CA ARG A 39 -15.30 -2.22 -13.60
C ARG A 39 -14.84 -2.35 -12.17
N PRO A 40 -13.78 -3.14 -11.89
CA PRO A 40 -13.22 -3.28 -10.55
C PRO A 40 -12.91 -1.93 -9.87
N ARG A 41 -12.45 -0.94 -10.64
CA ARG A 41 -12.13 0.40 -10.13
C ARG A 41 -13.33 1.23 -9.67
N ASP A 42 -14.56 0.83 -10.03
CA ASP A 42 -15.75 1.58 -9.63
C ASP A 42 -16.18 1.23 -8.19
N TYR A 43 -15.68 0.11 -7.65
CA TYR A 43 -15.94 -0.34 -6.28
C TYR A 43 -15.00 0.37 -5.27
N PRO A 44 -15.54 0.98 -4.19
CA PRO A 44 -14.75 1.72 -3.21
C PRO A 44 -13.61 0.90 -2.57
N GLY A 45 -13.88 -0.36 -2.18
CA GLY A 45 -12.86 -1.24 -1.57
C GLY A 45 -11.68 -1.51 -2.50
N ILE A 46 -11.94 -1.79 -3.78
CA ILE A 46 -10.90 -2.06 -4.77
C ILE A 46 -10.06 -0.80 -5.03
N ARG A 47 -10.66 0.39 -5.02
CA ARG A 47 -9.89 1.65 -5.13
C ARG A 47 -8.93 1.84 -3.98
N GLN A 48 -9.35 1.55 -2.75
CA GLN A 48 -8.50 1.66 -1.58
C GLN A 48 -7.32 0.68 -1.67
N GLU A 49 -7.57 -0.56 -2.07
CA GLU A 49 -6.50 -1.55 -2.27
C GLU A 49 -5.53 -1.16 -3.38
N LEU A 50 -6.01 -0.63 -4.51
CA LEU A 50 -5.15 -0.10 -5.57
C LEU A 50 -4.30 1.08 -5.10
N GLN A 51 -4.86 1.95 -4.26
CA GLN A 51 -4.13 3.08 -3.69
C GLN A 51 -3.04 2.60 -2.71
N ARG A 52 -3.35 1.60 -1.85
CA ARG A 52 -2.37 0.95 -0.98
C ARG A 52 -1.23 0.35 -1.80
N LEU A 53 -1.56 -0.40 -2.85
CA LEU A 53 -0.57 -1.00 -3.74
C LEU A 53 0.33 0.06 -4.41
N ASN A 54 -0.24 1.16 -4.90
CA ASN A 54 0.55 2.25 -5.48
C ASN A 54 1.50 2.89 -4.46
N ASN A 55 1.06 3.05 -3.21
CA ASN A 55 1.91 3.58 -2.14
C ASN A 55 3.08 2.64 -1.83
N GLU A 56 2.82 1.32 -1.77
CA GLU A 56 3.87 0.32 -1.59
C GLU A 56 4.89 0.33 -2.72
N ILE A 57 4.44 0.41 -3.98
CA ILE A 57 5.32 0.54 -5.15
C ILE A 57 6.20 1.80 -5.04
N ASN A 58 5.63 2.92 -4.60
CA ASN A 58 6.39 4.15 -4.39
C ASN A 58 7.44 3.98 -3.29
N HIS A 59 7.11 3.32 -2.17
CA HIS A 59 8.06 3.02 -1.11
C HIS A 59 9.21 2.12 -1.60
N ILE A 60 8.91 1.10 -2.40
CA ILE A 60 9.93 0.26 -3.04
C ILE A 60 10.84 1.11 -3.94
N GLY A 61 10.27 2.01 -4.75
CA GLY A 61 11.04 2.92 -5.60
C GLY A 61 11.98 3.83 -4.81
N VAL A 62 11.52 4.37 -3.68
CA VAL A 62 12.37 5.16 -2.76
C VAL A 62 13.52 4.31 -2.20
N ASN A 63 13.24 3.09 -1.75
CA ASN A 63 14.27 2.19 -1.23
C ASN A 63 15.31 1.82 -2.30
N ILE A 64 14.87 1.55 -3.54
CA ILE A 64 15.78 1.28 -4.68
C ILE A 64 16.66 2.51 -4.93
N ASN A 65 16.09 3.71 -4.98
CA ASN A 65 16.85 4.94 -5.18
C ASN A 65 17.89 5.16 -4.08
N GLN A 66 17.54 4.87 -2.83
CA GLN A 66 18.48 4.93 -1.71
C GLN A 66 19.62 3.93 -1.85
N ILE A 67 19.33 2.67 -2.25
CA ILE A 67 20.36 1.65 -2.51
C ILE A 67 21.30 2.11 -3.62
N THR A 68 20.75 2.56 -4.74
CA THR A 68 21.54 3.06 -5.87
C THR A 68 22.36 4.29 -5.48
N HIS A 69 21.77 5.22 -4.74
CA HIS A 69 22.47 6.41 -4.25
C HIS A 69 23.59 6.03 -3.28
N ASN A 70 23.36 5.12 -2.32
CA ASN A 70 24.38 4.63 -1.39
C ASN A 70 25.52 3.90 -2.10
N HIS A 71 25.21 3.09 -3.10
CA HIS A 71 26.22 2.43 -3.93
C HIS A 71 27.06 3.44 -4.72
N ASN A 72 26.39 4.39 -5.40
CA ASN A 72 27.05 5.34 -6.30
C ASN A 72 27.77 6.46 -5.56
N SER A 73 27.29 6.83 -4.38
CA SER A 73 27.90 7.86 -3.53
C SER A 73 29.23 7.42 -2.93
N ARG A 74 29.55 6.10 -2.94
CA ARG A 74 30.71 5.55 -2.22
C ARG A 74 30.77 6.05 -0.76
N LEU A 75 29.61 6.36 -0.18
CA LEU A 75 29.47 7.13 1.06
C LEU A 75 30.16 6.51 2.27
N TYR A 76 30.37 5.18 2.25
CA TYR A 76 31.35 4.55 3.12
C TYR A 76 32.67 4.48 2.37
N SER A 77 33.60 5.34 2.77
CA SER A 77 34.99 5.12 2.42
C SER A 77 35.41 3.73 2.91
N GLU A 78 36.42 3.13 2.29
CA GLU A 78 36.99 1.87 2.82
C GLU A 78 37.42 2.02 4.29
N GLU A 79 37.75 3.25 4.72
CA GLU A 79 38.05 3.60 6.10
C GLU A 79 36.82 3.49 7.03
N ASP A 80 35.64 3.95 6.59
CA ASP A 80 34.40 3.82 7.38
C ASP A 80 33.99 2.36 7.53
N LYS A 81 34.16 1.57 6.47
CA LYS A 81 33.93 0.11 6.50
C LYS A 81 34.91 -0.57 7.46
N HIS A 82 36.18 -0.18 7.43
CA HIS A 82 37.20 -0.71 8.33
C HIS A 82 36.92 -0.35 9.79
N ARG A 83 36.55 0.91 10.09
CA ARG A 83 36.15 1.34 11.43
C ARG A 83 34.95 0.56 11.95
N LEU A 84 33.94 0.35 11.11
CA LEU A 84 32.77 -0.44 11.48
C LEU A 84 33.14 -1.89 11.79
N TYR A 85 34.01 -2.51 10.99
CA TYR A 85 34.50 -3.86 11.25
C TYR A 85 35.22 -3.98 12.61
N VAL A 86 36.11 -3.03 12.92
CA VAL A 86 36.82 -3.00 14.21
C VAL A 86 35.86 -2.84 15.38
N LEU A 87 34.88 -1.94 15.28
CA LEU A 87 33.87 -1.74 16.33
C LEU A 87 33.02 -3.00 16.54
N MET A 88 32.59 -3.66 15.47
CA MET A 88 31.82 -4.91 15.55
C MET A 88 32.64 -6.05 16.18
N LYS A 89 33.93 -6.14 15.87
CA LYS A 89 34.84 -7.11 16.49
C LYS A 89 34.97 -6.85 17.99
N ASN A 90 35.20 -5.60 18.40
CA ASN A 90 35.29 -5.23 19.81
C ASN A 90 34.00 -5.56 20.56
N LEU A 91 32.84 -5.31 19.94
CA LEU A 91 31.54 -5.60 20.53
C LEU A 91 31.35 -7.10 20.74
N LYS A 92 31.71 -7.92 19.73
CA LYS A 92 31.72 -9.39 19.84
C LYS A 92 32.62 -9.88 20.96
N ASP A 93 33.85 -9.37 21.04
CA ASP A 93 34.81 -9.79 22.05
C ASP A 93 34.31 -9.43 23.46
N LEU A 94 33.72 -8.24 23.63
CA LEU A 94 33.09 -7.82 24.89
C LEU A 94 31.89 -8.70 25.26
N THR A 95 31.05 -9.07 24.30
CA THR A 95 29.92 -9.98 24.54
C THR A 95 30.40 -11.36 24.95
N GLN A 96 31.44 -11.89 24.32
CA GLN A 96 32.02 -13.19 24.70
C GLN A 96 32.63 -13.16 26.10
N GLN A 97 33.29 -12.06 26.49
CA GLN A 97 33.80 -11.89 27.85
C GLN A 97 32.68 -11.80 28.90
N LEU A 98 31.57 -11.14 28.57
CA LEU A 98 30.39 -11.09 29.45
C LEU A 98 29.75 -12.47 29.60
N VAL A 99 29.59 -13.21 28.50
CA VAL A 99 29.06 -14.58 28.51
C VAL A 99 29.97 -15.52 29.29
N ALA A 100 31.30 -15.37 29.20
CA ALA A 100 32.25 -16.20 29.94
C ALA A 100 32.32 -15.88 31.45
N LYS A 101 31.76 -14.74 31.88
CA LYS A 101 31.67 -14.32 33.29
C LYS A 101 30.33 -14.66 33.93
N LEU A 102 29.36 -15.14 33.16
CA LEU A 102 28.09 -15.71 33.60
C LEU A 102 28.23 -17.22 33.79
#